data_AF-A0A4Y2IQE5-F1
#
_entry.id   AF-A0A4Y2IQE5-F1
#
_cell.length_a   1.000
_cell.length_b   1.000
_cell.length_c   1.000
_cell.angle_alpha   90.00
_cell.angle_beta   90.00
_cell.angle_gamma   90.00
#
_symmetry.space_group_name_H-M   'P 1'
#
loop_
_entity.id
_entity.type
_entity.pdbx_description
1 polymer ?
#
loop_
_entity_poly.entity_id
_entity_poly.type
_entity_poly.pdbx_seq_one_letter_code
_entity_poly.pdbx_strand_id
1 'polypeptide(L)'
;MMGMRSWNSKGCQTRVKWFKSTETKRECNCGANSLSCSYRRNGTRICKCDFGYIHTNGYCSAICSEGTCVHGNCEVIGNRFKCRCSEGYTGHRCEENIENKYNKQELWQILQVSLMFAIFILLSGVLCFISCKRKSKK
;
A
#
# COMPACT_ATOMS: atom_id res chain seq x y z
N MET A 1 -36.09 11.06 21.71
CA MET A 1 -36.35 12.51 21.52
C MET A 1 -35.91 12.90 20.12
N MET A 2 -36.87 13.41 19.36
CA MET A 2 -36.82 13.66 17.91
C MET A 2 -35.99 14.92 17.59
N GLY A 3 -35.44 15.02 16.38
CA GLY A 3 -34.65 16.18 15.94
C GLY A 3 -34.49 16.27 14.42
N MET A 4 -35.52 16.85 13.80
CA MET A 4 -35.64 17.63 12.55
C MET A 4 -34.71 17.37 11.34
N ARG A 5 -35.36 17.14 10.20
CA ARG A 5 -34.78 17.28 8.85
C ARG A 5 -34.56 18.78 8.59
N SER A 6 -33.33 19.19 8.29
CA SER A 6 -33.03 20.55 7.79
C SER A 6 -32.73 20.46 6.31
N TRP A 7 -33.55 21.12 5.49
CA TRP A 7 -33.35 21.31 4.05
C TRP A 7 -32.71 22.69 3.86
N ASN A 8 -31.54 22.76 3.22
CA ASN A 8 -30.99 24.03 2.72
C ASN A 8 -30.49 23.85 1.27
N SER A 9 -30.68 24.89 0.49
CA SER A 9 -30.74 24.95 -0.98
C SER A 9 -29.39 24.89 -1.71
N LYS A 10 -28.34 24.31 -1.12
CA LYS A 10 -27.02 24.13 -1.77
C LYS A 10 -26.36 22.81 -1.35
N GLY A 11 -26.67 21.73 -2.07
CA GLY A 11 -25.89 20.47 -2.06
C GLY A 11 -26.11 19.54 -0.87
N CYS A 12 -25.76 18.26 -1.06
CA CYS A 12 -25.87 17.19 -0.07
C CYS A 12 -24.97 17.51 1.15
N GLN A 13 -25.53 18.14 2.19
CA GLN A 13 -24.80 18.41 3.42
C GLN A 13 -24.48 17.10 4.15
N THR A 14 -23.22 16.97 4.57
CA THR A 14 -22.72 15.89 5.41
C THR A 14 -23.63 15.69 6.63
N ARG A 15 -23.87 14.44 7.03
CA ARG A 15 -24.75 14.11 8.15
C ARG A 15 -24.08 14.49 9.47
N VAL A 16 -24.13 15.77 9.85
CA VAL A 16 -23.63 16.28 11.13
C VAL A 16 -24.45 15.65 12.25
N LYS A 17 -23.86 14.69 12.97
CA LYS A 17 -24.46 14.07 14.16
C LYS A 17 -23.77 14.59 15.41
N TRP A 18 -24.57 15.05 16.36
CA TRP A 18 -24.09 15.54 17.65
C TRP A 18 -24.23 14.42 18.69
N PHE A 19 -23.15 14.13 19.40
CA PHE A 19 -23.16 13.18 20.51
C PHE A 19 -22.91 13.92 21.84
N LYS A 20 -23.74 13.65 22.86
CA LYS A 20 -23.49 14.11 24.23
C LYS A 20 -22.64 13.06 24.94
N SER A 21 -21.35 13.38 25.15
CA SER A 21 -20.47 12.68 26.08
C SER A 21 -20.21 13.64 27.22
N THR A 22 -20.68 13.33 28.44
CA THR A 22 -20.33 14.03 29.69
C THR A 22 -20.09 15.54 29.50
N GLU A 23 -21.19 16.29 29.43
CA GLU A 23 -21.23 17.77 29.34
C GLU A 23 -20.65 18.48 28.09
N THR A 24 -19.93 17.80 27.19
CA THR A 24 -19.44 18.43 25.94
C THR A 24 -20.17 17.94 24.69
N LYS A 25 -20.72 18.86 23.90
CA LYS A 25 -21.27 18.60 22.55
C LYS A 25 -20.10 18.40 21.59
N ARG A 26 -19.86 17.16 21.14
CA ARG A 26 -18.78 16.86 20.18
C ARG A 26 -19.31 16.78 18.75
N GLU A 27 -18.60 17.42 17.84
CA GLU A 27 -18.92 17.42 16.41
C GLU A 27 -18.43 16.15 15.72
N CYS A 28 -19.26 15.52 14.89
CA CYS A 28 -18.94 14.28 14.18
C CYS A 28 -18.96 14.54 12.66
N ASN A 29 -17.83 15.01 12.12
CA ASN A 29 -17.66 15.28 10.69
C ASN A 29 -16.69 14.28 10.05
N CYS A 30 -17.23 13.43 9.18
CA CYS A 30 -16.48 12.46 8.39
C CYS A 30 -16.26 12.90 6.93
N GLY A 31 -16.69 14.11 6.58
CA GLY A 31 -16.64 14.62 5.21
C GLY A 31 -17.69 14.00 4.30
N ALA A 32 -17.51 14.19 2.99
CA ALA A 32 -18.35 13.58 1.96
C ALA A 32 -18.16 12.05 1.92
N ASN A 33 -19.14 11.33 1.35
CA ASN A 33 -19.10 9.87 1.19
C ASN A 33 -19.04 9.10 2.53
N SER A 34 -19.59 9.70 3.59
CA SER A 34 -19.76 9.05 4.90
C SER A 34 -21.21 8.62 5.10
N LEU A 35 -21.43 7.33 5.36
CA LEU A 35 -22.73 6.74 5.69
C LEU A 35 -23.16 7.05 7.13
N SER A 36 -22.22 6.98 8.06
CA SER A 36 -22.48 7.26 9.48
C SER A 36 -21.20 7.60 10.25
N CYS A 37 -21.36 8.36 11.33
CA CYS A 37 -20.29 8.71 12.27
C CYS A 37 -20.66 8.23 13.68
N SER A 38 -19.71 7.64 14.40
CA SER A 38 -19.87 7.18 15.79
C SER A 38 -18.59 7.37 16.60
N TYR A 39 -18.70 7.29 17.92
CA TYR A 39 -17.57 7.41 18.85
C TYR A 39 -17.39 6.11 19.64
N ARG A 40 -16.14 5.69 19.84
CA ARG A 40 -15.80 4.68 20.85
C ARG A 40 -15.80 5.31 22.25
N ARG A 41 -15.88 4.50 23.32
CA ARG A 41 -15.86 4.98 24.72
C ARG A 41 -14.60 5.78 25.08
N ASN A 42 -13.48 5.49 24.42
CA ASN A 42 -12.22 6.21 24.55
C ASN A 42 -12.20 7.56 23.78
N GLY A 43 -13.32 7.96 23.16
CA GLY A 43 -13.42 9.18 22.38
C GLY A 43 -12.91 9.08 20.94
N THR A 44 -12.46 7.93 20.46
CA THR A 44 -12.04 7.75 19.05
C THR A 44 -13.24 7.89 18.12
N ARG A 45 -13.11 8.76 17.11
CA ARG A 45 -14.10 8.94 16.03
C ARG A 45 -14.00 7.81 15.01
N ILE A 46 -15.15 7.22 14.66
CA ILE A 46 -15.29 6.19 13.63
C ILE A 46 -16.22 6.71 12.54
N CYS A 47 -15.75 6.63 11.30
CA CYS A 47 -16.54 6.90 10.10
C CYS A 47 -16.84 5.58 9.39
N LYS A 48 -18.12 5.32 9.11
CA LYS A 48 -18.51 4.33 8.09
C LYS A 48 -18.60 5.06 6.75
N CYS A 49 -17.82 4.62 5.79
CA CYS A 49 -17.72 5.23 4.47
C CYS A 49 -18.53 4.47 3.43
N ASP A 50 -18.91 5.16 2.36
CA ASP A 50 -19.56 4.58 1.19
C ASP A 50 -18.63 3.61 0.43
N PHE A 51 -19.22 2.80 -0.46
CA PHE A 51 -18.45 1.89 -1.31
C PHE A 51 -17.43 2.66 -2.15
N GLY A 52 -16.19 2.17 -2.20
CA GLY A 52 -15.07 2.87 -2.86
C GLY A 52 -14.37 3.93 -2.00
N TYR A 53 -14.73 4.07 -0.72
CA TYR A 53 -14.11 4.99 0.22
C TYR A 53 -13.59 4.27 1.48
N ILE A 54 -12.47 4.74 2.01
CA ILE A 54 -11.85 4.24 3.26
C ILE A 54 -11.68 5.36 4.27
N HIS A 55 -11.62 4.97 5.55
CA HIS A 55 -11.39 5.92 6.63
C HIS A 55 -9.90 6.27 6.73
N THR A 56 -9.55 7.52 6.45
CA THR A 56 -8.17 8.03 6.48
C THR A 56 -8.16 9.40 7.15
N ASN A 57 -7.30 9.58 8.15
CA ASN A 57 -7.14 10.85 8.89
C ASN A 57 -8.46 11.46 9.41
N GLY A 58 -9.43 10.62 9.77
CA GLY A 58 -10.72 11.07 10.30
C GLY A 58 -11.79 11.37 9.24
N TYR A 59 -11.50 11.18 7.95
CA TYR A 59 -12.42 11.44 6.84
C TYR A 59 -12.57 10.20 5.94
N CYS A 60 -13.62 10.19 5.12
CA CYS A 60 -13.77 9.18 4.07
C CYS A 60 -13.04 9.65 2.81
N SER A 61 -11.95 8.95 2.45
CA SER A 61 -11.15 9.21 1.25
C SER A 61 -11.43 8.15 0.20
N ALA A 62 -11.51 8.55 -1.06
CA ALA A 62 -11.66 7.61 -2.17
C ALA A 62 -10.45 6.66 -2.21
N ILE A 63 -10.71 5.38 -2.42
CA ILE A 63 -9.64 4.37 -2.59
C ILE A 63 -8.91 4.64 -3.92
N CYS A 64 -9.66 4.98 -4.95
CA CYS A 64 -9.15 5.49 -6.22
C CYS A 64 -9.21 7.01 -6.21
N SER A 65 -8.08 7.65 -5.93
CA SER A 65 -7.88 9.09 -6.05
C SER A 65 -6.80 9.39 -7.08
N GLU A 66 -6.63 10.67 -7.40
CA GLU A 66 -5.46 11.10 -8.16
C GLU A 66 -4.19 10.61 -7.47
N GLY A 67 -3.30 10.01 -8.28
CA GLY A 67 -2.06 9.43 -7.80
C GLY A 67 -2.18 8.03 -7.18
N THR A 68 -3.36 7.43 -6.95
CA THR A 68 -3.41 6.03 -6.45
C THR A 68 -2.64 5.10 -7.39
N CYS A 69 -2.89 5.20 -8.70
CA CYS A 69 -2.10 4.60 -9.75
C CYS A 69 -1.35 5.71 -10.49
N VAL A 70 -0.04 5.57 -10.64
CA VAL A 70 0.83 6.56 -11.30
C VAL A 70 0.68 6.46 -12.83
N HIS A 71 0.79 5.24 -13.37
CA HIS A 71 0.67 4.98 -14.82
C HIS A 71 -0.31 3.84 -15.09
N GLY A 72 -1.60 4.13 -14.97
CA GLY A 72 -2.65 3.16 -15.27
C GLY A 72 -4.01 3.55 -14.70
N ASN A 73 -4.95 2.61 -14.81
CA ASN A 73 -6.31 2.81 -14.32
C ASN A 73 -6.50 2.17 -12.96
N CYS A 74 -7.15 2.90 -12.05
CA CYS A 74 -7.52 2.39 -10.73
C CYS A 74 -8.89 1.68 -10.79
N GLU A 75 -8.91 0.43 -10.36
CA GLU A 75 -10.11 -0.40 -10.25
C GLU A 75 -10.41 -0.67 -8.77
N VAL A 76 -11.62 -0.34 -8.31
CA VAL A 76 -12.08 -0.65 -6.95
C VAL A 76 -12.50 -2.12 -6.88
N ILE A 77 -11.90 -2.88 -5.98
CA ILE A 77 -12.20 -4.29 -5.72
C ILE A 77 -12.63 -4.44 -4.26
N GLY A 78 -13.95 -4.37 -4.02
CA GLY A 78 -14.51 -4.36 -2.68
C GLY A 78 -14.03 -3.15 -1.87
N ASN A 79 -13.29 -3.39 -0.79
CA ASN A 79 -12.68 -2.34 0.05
C ASN A 79 -11.18 -2.13 -0.24
N ARG A 80 -10.70 -2.54 -1.42
CA ARG A 80 -9.32 -2.39 -1.88
C ARG A 80 -9.30 -1.80 -3.29
N PHE A 81 -8.12 -1.41 -3.77
CA PHE A 81 -7.90 -1.09 -5.18
C PHE A 81 -6.94 -2.07 -5.82
N LYS A 82 -7.01 -2.12 -7.15
CA LYS A 82 -5.98 -2.70 -8.02
C LYS A 82 -5.70 -1.71 -9.14
N CYS A 83 -4.42 -1.50 -9.43
CA CYS A 83 -4.03 -0.73 -10.60
C CYS A 83 -3.88 -1.68 -11.80
N ARG A 84 -4.55 -1.33 -12.90
CA ARG A 84 -4.29 -1.90 -14.22
C ARG A 84 -3.25 -1.01 -14.91
N CYS A 85 -2.00 -1.45 -14.90
CA CYS A 85 -0.88 -0.67 -15.43
C CYS A 85 -0.94 -0.54 -16.95
N SER A 86 -0.52 0.63 -17.43
CA SER A 86 -0.24 0.87 -18.84
C SER A 86 0.98 0.06 -19.31
N GLU A 87 1.10 -0.13 -20.61
CA GLU A 87 2.24 -0.82 -21.22
C GLU A 87 3.57 -0.17 -20.80
N GLY A 88 4.58 -0.99 -20.48
CA GLY A 88 5.88 -0.51 -20.00
C GLY A 88 5.96 -0.19 -18.50
N TYR A 89 4.86 -0.28 -17.74
CA TYR A 89 4.83 -0.01 -16.31
C TYR A 89 4.42 -1.22 -15.46
N THR A 90 4.96 -1.28 -14.24
CA THR A 90 4.72 -2.33 -13.25
C THR A 90 4.80 -1.77 -11.82
N GLY A 91 4.62 -2.62 -10.82
CA GLY A 91 4.50 -2.23 -9.42
C GLY A 91 3.05 -2.18 -8.93
N HIS A 92 2.85 -1.98 -7.62
CA HIS A 92 1.51 -2.00 -7.02
C HIS A 92 0.66 -0.79 -7.46
N ARG A 93 1.33 0.34 -7.73
CA ARG A 93 0.75 1.61 -8.18
C ARG A 93 1.20 1.96 -9.59
N CYS A 94 1.81 1.03 -10.34
CA CYS A 94 2.37 1.30 -11.67
C CYS A 94 3.44 2.39 -11.65
N GLU A 95 4.24 2.42 -10.57
CA GLU A 95 5.29 3.38 -10.31
C GLU A 95 6.65 2.98 -10.90
N GLU A 96 6.82 1.70 -11.25
CA GLU A 96 8.06 1.18 -11.80
C GLU A 96 7.97 1.10 -13.32
N ASN A 97 8.98 1.61 -14.02
CA ASN A 97 9.15 1.32 -15.43
C ASN A 97 9.81 -0.07 -15.58
N ILE A 98 9.26 -0.90 -16.45
CA ILE A 98 9.72 -2.26 -16.73
C ILE A 98 11.20 -2.27 -17.17
N GLU A 99 11.64 -1.32 -17.99
CA GLU A 99 13.03 -1.17 -18.42
C GLU A 99 13.97 -0.95 -17.23
N ASN A 100 13.58 -0.06 -16.31
CA ASN A 100 14.34 0.23 -15.10
C ASN A 100 14.37 -0.96 -14.13
N LYS A 101 13.33 -1.79 -14.11
CA LYS A 101 13.27 -3.00 -13.27
C LYS A 101 14.31 -4.03 -13.70
N TYR A 102 14.46 -4.24 -15.01
CA TYR A 102 15.50 -5.13 -15.54
C TYR A 102 16.90 -4.56 -15.34
N ASN A 103 17.08 -3.25 -15.52
CA ASN A 103 18.37 -2.60 -15.29
C ASN A 103 18.82 -2.61 -13.81
N LYS A 104 17.90 -2.70 -12.84
CA LYS A 104 18.23 -2.77 -11.41
C LYS A 104 18.66 -4.16 -10.94
N GLN A 105 18.21 -5.22 -11.61
CA GLN A 105 18.44 -6.60 -11.18
C GLN A 105 19.80 -7.16 -11.64
N GLU A 106 20.39 -6.62 -12.72
CA GLU A 106 21.56 -7.23 -13.34
C GLU A 106 22.91 -6.84 -12.69
N LEU A 107 23.01 -5.72 -11.98
CA LEU A 107 24.34 -5.28 -11.51
C LEU A 107 24.83 -6.04 -10.27
N TRP A 108 23.93 -6.38 -9.34
CA TRP A 108 24.31 -7.12 -8.14
C TRP A 108 24.31 -8.64 -8.37
N GLN A 109 23.42 -9.15 -9.23
CA GLN A 109 23.35 -10.58 -9.56
C GLN A 109 24.56 -11.06 -10.35
N ILE A 110 25.03 -10.28 -11.35
CA ILE A 110 26.20 -10.66 -12.15
C ILE A 110 27.47 -10.71 -11.29
N LEU A 111 27.67 -9.73 -10.40
CA LEU A 111 28.80 -9.73 -9.47
C LEU A 111 28.75 -10.92 -8.49
N GLN A 112 27.57 -11.27 -7.97
CA GLN A 112 27.41 -12.44 -7.11
C GLN A 112 27.68 -13.76 -7.84
N VAL A 113 27.18 -13.90 -9.07
CA VAL A 113 27.38 -15.11 -9.89
C VAL A 113 28.85 -15.28 -10.26
N SER A 114 29.53 -14.22 -10.69
CA SER A 114 30.98 -14.25 -10.96
C SER A 114 31.80 -14.62 -9.72
N LEU A 115 31.46 -14.09 -8.55
CA LEU A 115 32.12 -14.43 -7.28
C LEU A 115 31.90 -15.90 -6.90
N MET A 116 30.69 -16.43 -7.07
CA MET A 116 30.37 -17.84 -6.80
C MET A 116 31.13 -18.79 -7.73
N PHE A 117 31.23 -18.47 -9.02
CA PHE A 117 32.05 -19.27 -9.96
C PHE A 117 33.53 -19.24 -9.60
N ALA A 118 34.08 -18.08 -9.24
CA ALA A 118 35.47 -17.96 -8.82
C ALA A 118 35.77 -18.81 -7.56
N ILE A 119 34.88 -18.76 -6.55
CA ILE A 119 35.00 -19.57 -5.33
C ILE A 119 34.95 -21.07 -5.64
N PHE A 120 34.07 -21.50 -6.54
CA PHE A 120 33.97 -22.90 -6.94
C PHE A 120 35.24 -23.42 -7.63
N ILE A 121 35.84 -22.61 -8.51
CA ILE A 121 37.11 -22.92 -9.18
C ILE A 121 38.24 -23.01 -8.13
N LEU A 122 38.30 -22.07 -7.17
CA LEU A 122 39.30 -22.09 -6.11
C LEU A 122 39.17 -23.33 -5.21
N LEU A 123 37.95 -23.69 -4.81
CA LEU A 123 37.71 -24.87 -3.97
C LEU A 123 38.07 -26.18 -4.69
N SER A 124 37.70 -26.32 -5.97
CA SER A 124 38.08 -27.50 -6.77
C SER A 124 39.60 -27.60 -6.95
N GLY A 125 40.29 -26.48 -7.18
CA GLY A 125 41.75 -26.41 -7.25
C GLY A 125 42.43 -26.79 -5.92
N VAL A 126 41.95 -26.28 -4.80
CA VAL A 126 42.47 -26.59 -3.46
C VAL A 126 42.26 -28.06 -3.11
N LEU A 127 41.08 -28.63 -3.42
CA LEU A 127 40.81 -30.06 -3.24
C LEU A 127 41.74 -30.94 -4.08
N CYS A 128 42.02 -30.53 -5.32
CA CYS A 128 42.96 -31.22 -6.19
C CYS A 128 44.39 -31.19 -5.62
N PHE A 129 44.85 -30.03 -5.15
CA PHE A 129 46.16 -29.87 -4.54
C PHE A 129 46.32 -30.69 -3.25
N ILE A 130 45.30 -30.68 -2.38
CA ILE A 130 45.29 -31.49 -1.14
C ILE A 130 45.31 -32.99 -1.49
N SER A 131 44.56 -33.40 -2.51
CA SER A 131 44.51 -34.80 -2.96
C SER A 131 45.85 -35.25 -3.57
N CYS A 132 46.52 -34.39 -4.35
CA CYS A 132 47.87 -34.64 -4.86
C CYS A 132 48.91 -34.70 -3.74
N LYS A 133 48.86 -33.80 -2.75
CA LYS A 133 49.75 -33.88 -1.58
C LYS A 133 49.53 -35.14 -0.75
N ARG A 134 48.30 -35.64 -0.64
CA ARG A 134 48.01 -36.93 0.01
C ARG A 134 48.59 -38.13 -0.76
N LYS A 135 48.65 -38.06 -2.10
CA LYS A 135 49.22 -39.12 -2.94
C LYS A 135 50.75 -39.21 -2.88
N SER A 136 51.44 -38.12 -2.56
CA SER A 136 52.92 -38.08 -2.43
C SER A 136 53.46 -38.56 -1.07
N LYS A 137 52.60 -38.74 -0.06
CA LYS A 137 53.00 -39.18 1.29
C LYS A 137 52.69 -40.66 1.58
N LYS A 138 52.24 -41.42 0.58
CA LYS A 138 51.92 -42.85 0.68
C LYS A 138 52.79 -43.60 -0.31
#